data_AF-A0A6A3IXM2-F1
#
_entry.id   AF-A0A6A3IXM2-F1
#
_cell.length_a   1.000
_cell.length_b   1.000
_cell.length_c   1.000
_cell.angle_alpha   90.00
_cell.angle_beta   90.00
_cell.angle_gamma   90.00
#
_symmetry.space_group_name_H-M   'P 1'
#
loop_
_entity.id
_entity.type
_entity.pdbx_description
1 polymer ?
#
loop_
_entity_poly.entity_id
_entity_poly.type
_entity_poly.pdbx_seq_one_letter_code
_entity_poly.pdbx_strand_id
1 'polypeptide(L)'
;MLSGPNIVNGRHRLPRTTVCPNCNAWKWPAESKNACCLKCAVQLPRLQPAPPRLLQLYESAEFRRQIRAYNQVFAFASIGASCSNRSAFWGVNQDESVAGQHGVYTYRIQGAMGHYLGSLLPRIDRFTDEPVPPKFAQIYIVDPEMQQRAERRRGIFADLESGTLLDIEQMMAEHNPFAQQFLNYTEKLRADRAEGKDVVDLVYRLHEKKSNSVHTTYQRCRKLVRRSLKTAI
;
A
#
# COMPACT_ATOMS: atom_id res chain seq x y z
N MET A 1 33.04 -13.75 0.60
CA MET A 1 32.47 -14.80 -0.27
C MET A 1 31.26 -15.40 0.43
N LEU A 2 30.11 -15.48 -0.24
CA LEU A 2 28.94 -16.17 0.31
C LEU A 2 29.21 -17.69 0.20
N SER A 3 29.18 -18.42 1.32
CA SER A 3 29.41 -19.88 1.39
C SER A 3 28.28 -20.58 2.15
N GLY A 4 27.91 -21.79 1.71
CA GLY A 4 26.80 -22.55 2.29
C GLY A 4 26.12 -23.51 1.31
N PRO A 5 25.32 -24.46 1.83
CA PRO A 5 24.71 -25.55 1.04
C PRO A 5 23.68 -25.07 0.01
N ASN A 6 23.16 -23.85 0.20
CA ASN A 6 22.17 -23.24 -0.69
C ASN A 6 22.80 -22.19 -1.62
N ILE A 7 24.10 -22.22 -1.87
CA ILE A 7 24.78 -21.24 -2.74
C ILE A 7 25.32 -21.95 -3.97
N VAL A 8 24.82 -21.55 -5.13
CA VAL A 8 25.23 -22.05 -6.44
C VAL A 8 25.69 -20.85 -7.28
N ASN A 9 26.91 -20.89 -7.79
CA ASN A 9 27.52 -19.79 -8.57
C ASN A 9 27.48 -18.44 -7.85
N GLY A 10 27.75 -18.43 -6.54
CA GLY A 10 27.71 -17.22 -5.71
C GLY A 10 26.32 -16.63 -5.46
N ARG A 11 25.24 -17.33 -5.87
CA ARG A 11 23.86 -16.92 -5.63
C ARG A 11 23.16 -17.89 -4.69
N HIS A 12 22.36 -17.36 -3.76
CA HIS A 12 21.47 -18.18 -2.95
C HIS A 12 20.39 -18.82 -3.83
N ARG A 13 20.32 -20.15 -3.82
CA ARG A 13 19.28 -20.94 -4.46
C ARG A 13 18.36 -21.47 -3.38
N LEU A 14 17.12 -20.98 -3.38
CA LEU A 14 16.10 -21.48 -2.46
C LEU A 14 15.69 -22.93 -2.84
N PRO A 15 15.40 -23.79 -1.85
CA PRO A 15 14.89 -25.13 -2.12
C PRO A 15 13.52 -25.06 -2.80
N ARG A 16 13.14 -26.12 -3.52
CA ARG A 16 11.80 -26.23 -4.11
C ARG A 16 10.74 -26.11 -3.02
N THR A 17 9.71 -25.33 -3.31
CA THR A 17 8.54 -25.22 -2.44
C THR A 17 7.71 -26.49 -2.50
N THR A 18 6.99 -26.75 -1.41
CA THR A 18 6.00 -27.82 -1.26
C THR A 18 4.63 -27.16 -1.12
N VAL A 19 3.56 -27.84 -1.57
CA VAL A 19 2.20 -27.31 -1.48
C VAL A 19 1.53 -27.87 -0.22
N CYS A 20 0.95 -26.99 0.60
CA CYS A 20 0.16 -27.42 1.76
C CYS A 20 -1.09 -28.18 1.30
N PRO A 21 -1.35 -29.41 1.78
CA PRO A 21 -2.53 -30.20 1.37
C PRO A 21 -3.86 -29.59 1.80
N ASN A 22 -3.83 -28.67 2.76
CA ASN A 22 -5.03 -28.13 3.40
C ASN A 22 -5.47 -26.79 2.81
N CYS A 23 -4.52 -25.93 2.41
CA CYS A 23 -4.81 -24.58 1.93
C CYS A 23 -4.11 -24.22 0.61
N ASN A 24 -3.39 -25.16 0.00
CA ASN A 24 -2.62 -24.97 -1.24
C ASN A 24 -1.54 -23.87 -1.20
N ALA A 25 -1.23 -23.33 -0.02
CA ALA A 25 -0.13 -22.38 0.12
C ALA A 25 1.21 -23.04 -0.19
N TRP A 26 2.08 -22.32 -0.89
CA TRP A 26 3.46 -22.74 -1.10
C TRP A 26 4.26 -22.57 0.18
N LYS A 27 5.06 -23.57 0.50
CA LYS A 27 5.78 -23.69 1.77
C LYS A 27 7.21 -24.17 1.51
N TRP A 28 8.20 -23.58 2.15
CA TRP A 28 9.56 -24.13 2.13
C TRP A 28 9.69 -25.33 3.08
N PRO A 29 10.53 -26.33 2.76
CA PRO A 29 10.67 -27.55 3.58
C PRO A 29 10.98 -27.28 5.06
N ALA A 30 11.79 -26.24 5.35
CA ALA A 30 12.20 -25.88 6.71
C ALA A 30 11.16 -25.06 7.49
N GLU A 31 10.05 -24.63 6.87
CA GLU A 31 9.03 -23.85 7.56
C GLU A 31 8.23 -24.71 8.55
N SER A 32 7.73 -24.09 9.61
CA SER A 32 6.89 -24.79 10.60
C SER A 32 5.59 -25.32 9.97
N LYS A 33 5.01 -26.39 10.54
CA LYS A 33 3.66 -26.88 10.15
C LYS A 33 2.55 -25.84 10.36
N ASN A 34 2.84 -24.77 11.11
CA ASN A 34 1.94 -23.69 11.45
C ASN A 34 2.04 -22.49 10.48
N ALA A 35 3.00 -22.48 9.56
CA ALA A 35 3.33 -21.31 8.75
C ALA A 35 2.22 -20.84 7.77
N CYS A 36 1.34 -21.75 7.33
CA CYS A 36 0.27 -21.44 6.38
C CYS A 36 -1.11 -21.31 7.04
N CYS A 37 -1.81 -22.43 7.24
CA CYS A 37 -3.20 -22.46 7.74
C CYS A 37 -3.33 -22.82 9.23
N LEU A 38 -2.24 -22.75 10.01
CA LEU A 38 -2.20 -23.22 11.40
C LEU A 38 -2.81 -24.64 11.56
N LYS A 39 -2.46 -25.57 10.65
CA LYS A 39 -3.04 -26.92 10.58
C LYS A 39 -4.57 -26.91 10.40
N CYS A 40 -5.07 -26.22 9.38
CA CYS A 40 -6.50 -26.00 9.10
C CYS A 40 -7.26 -25.11 10.09
N ALA A 41 -6.63 -24.59 11.15
CA ALA A 41 -7.33 -23.71 12.08
C ALA A 41 -7.69 -22.34 11.44
N VAL A 42 -7.04 -21.98 10.33
CA VAL A 42 -7.33 -20.78 9.55
C VAL A 42 -7.71 -21.17 8.14
N GLN A 43 -8.94 -20.84 7.75
CA GLN A 43 -9.41 -20.93 6.37
C GLN A 43 -9.17 -19.59 5.69
N LEU A 44 -8.18 -19.54 4.81
CA LEU A 44 -7.92 -18.38 3.96
C LEU A 44 -8.74 -18.51 2.68
N PRO A 45 -9.34 -17.41 2.17
CA PRO A 45 -9.89 -17.38 0.83
C PRO A 45 -8.81 -17.77 -0.19
N ARG A 46 -9.20 -18.45 -1.27
CA ARG A 46 -8.28 -18.71 -2.38
C ARG A 46 -7.82 -17.38 -2.97
N LEU A 47 -6.54 -17.29 -3.30
CA LEU A 47 -6.02 -16.15 -4.04
C LEU A 47 -6.72 -16.09 -5.40
N GLN A 48 -7.25 -14.93 -5.75
CA GLN A 48 -7.78 -14.72 -7.07
C GLN A 48 -6.62 -14.59 -8.06
N PRO A 49 -6.78 -15.05 -9.32
CA PRO A 49 -5.77 -14.85 -10.33
C PRO A 49 -5.51 -13.34 -10.51
N ALA A 50 -4.25 -12.99 -10.73
CA ALA A 50 -3.91 -11.62 -11.09
C ALA A 50 -4.56 -11.25 -12.44
N PRO A 51 -4.94 -9.98 -12.65
CA PRO A 51 -5.45 -9.52 -13.93
C PRO A 51 -4.46 -9.86 -15.06
N PRO A 52 -4.90 -10.38 -16.22
CA PRO A 52 -4.00 -10.79 -17.31
C PRO A 52 -3.08 -9.67 -17.77
N ARG A 53 -3.58 -8.43 -17.80
CA ARG A 53 -2.78 -7.26 -18.19
C ARG A 53 -1.62 -7.01 -17.22
N LEU A 54 -1.82 -7.21 -15.92
CA LEU A 54 -0.75 -7.08 -14.93
C LEU A 54 0.37 -8.10 -15.20
N LEU A 55 0.01 -9.35 -15.52
CA LEU A 55 1.00 -10.39 -15.86
C LEU A 55 1.85 -9.99 -17.07
N GLN A 56 1.24 -9.43 -18.11
CA GLN A 56 1.95 -8.92 -19.30
C GLN A 56 2.90 -7.77 -18.93
N LEU A 57 2.47 -6.84 -18.06
CA LEU A 57 3.34 -5.75 -17.60
C LEU A 57 4.58 -6.29 -16.87
N TYR A 58 4.46 -7.35 -16.08
CA TYR A 58 5.62 -7.97 -15.41
C TYR A 58 6.65 -8.58 -16.37
N GLU A 59 6.27 -8.93 -17.59
CA GLU A 59 7.21 -9.42 -18.61
C GLU A 59 8.09 -8.27 -19.15
N SER A 60 7.56 -7.04 -19.19
CA SER A 60 8.29 -5.84 -19.61
C SER A 60 9.44 -5.52 -18.65
N ALA A 61 10.66 -5.41 -19.20
CA ALA A 61 11.84 -4.99 -18.45
C ALA A 61 11.73 -3.53 -17.98
N GLU A 62 11.09 -2.68 -18.78
CA GLU A 62 10.92 -1.27 -18.47
C GLU A 62 9.96 -1.05 -17.32
N PHE A 63 8.84 -1.77 -17.32
CA PHE A 63 7.89 -1.79 -16.22
C PHE A 63 8.57 -2.24 -14.93
N ARG A 64 9.31 -3.37 -14.96
CA ARG A 64 10.03 -3.89 -13.78
C ARG A 64 11.08 -2.91 -13.26
N ARG A 65 11.76 -2.17 -14.13
CA ARG A 65 12.72 -1.12 -13.75
C ARG A 65 12.04 0.02 -12.99
N GLN A 66 10.81 0.39 -13.37
CA GLN A 66 10.05 1.49 -12.76
C GLN A 66 8.96 1.04 -11.78
N ILE A 67 8.87 -0.25 -11.44
CA ILE A 67 7.75 -0.83 -10.66
C ILE A 67 7.51 -0.13 -9.33
N ARG A 68 8.58 0.36 -8.68
CA ARG A 68 8.46 1.14 -7.45
C ARG A 68 7.74 2.46 -7.68
N ALA A 69 8.04 3.17 -8.76
CA ALA A 69 7.38 4.43 -9.10
C ALA A 69 5.90 4.20 -9.43
N TYR A 70 5.57 3.17 -10.23
CA TYR A 70 4.18 2.77 -10.48
C TYR A 70 3.42 2.47 -9.18
N ASN A 71 4.00 1.65 -8.30
CA ASN A 71 3.38 1.33 -7.01
C ASN A 71 3.17 2.57 -6.12
N GLN A 72 4.09 3.53 -6.16
CA GLN A 72 4.01 4.76 -5.38
C GLN A 72 2.89 5.69 -5.87
N VAL A 73 2.71 5.87 -7.17
CA VAL A 73 1.65 6.76 -7.70
C VAL A 73 0.25 6.19 -7.52
N PHE A 74 0.12 4.87 -7.39
CA PHE A 74 -1.16 4.20 -7.12
C PHE A 74 -1.40 3.94 -5.62
N ALA A 75 -0.50 4.36 -4.73
CA ALA A 75 -0.72 4.23 -3.30
C ALA A 75 -1.92 5.09 -2.83
N PHE A 76 -2.80 4.51 -2.02
CA PHE A 76 -3.95 5.24 -1.47
C PHE A 76 -3.62 6.06 -0.22
N ALA A 77 -2.56 5.68 0.50
CA ALA A 77 -2.17 6.28 1.76
C ALA A 77 -0.67 6.54 1.77
N SER A 78 -0.26 7.62 2.43
CA SER A 78 1.16 7.88 2.68
C SER A 78 1.68 7.01 3.83
N ILE A 79 2.99 6.96 3.98
CA ILE A 79 3.61 6.51 5.24
C ILE A 79 3.49 7.67 6.24
N GLY A 80 3.37 7.34 7.52
CA GLY A 80 3.66 8.29 8.59
C GLY A 80 4.35 7.57 9.75
N ALA A 81 4.57 8.29 10.85
CA ALA A 81 5.07 7.71 12.07
C ALA A 81 4.36 8.33 13.29
N SER A 82 4.16 7.54 14.35
CA SER A 82 3.72 8.09 15.63
C SER A 82 4.88 8.85 16.29
N CYS A 83 4.63 10.07 16.75
CA CYS A 83 5.61 10.73 17.62
C CYS A 83 5.38 10.25 19.05
N SER A 84 6.45 9.87 19.77
CA SER A 84 6.39 9.39 21.16
C SER A 84 5.58 10.28 22.11
N ASN A 85 5.49 11.58 21.79
CA ASN A 85 4.84 12.58 22.64
C ASN A 85 3.40 12.92 22.20
N ARG A 86 2.84 12.29 21.15
CA ARG A 86 1.47 12.57 20.66
C ARG A 86 0.77 11.30 20.18
N SER A 87 -0.48 11.10 20.58
CA SER A 87 -1.37 10.03 20.06
C SER A 87 -1.82 10.24 18.60
N ALA A 88 -1.25 11.23 17.92
CA ALA A 88 -1.57 11.58 16.54
C ALA A 88 -0.41 11.19 15.63
N PHE A 89 -0.75 10.51 14.55
CA PHE A 89 0.15 10.16 13.47
C PHE A 89 0.39 11.38 12.58
N TRP A 90 1.65 11.72 12.32
CA TRP A 90 2.06 12.84 11.47
C TRP A 90 2.92 12.34 10.31
N GLY A 91 3.24 13.25 9.39
CA GLY A 91 4.26 13.02 8.37
C GLY A 91 5.54 12.48 9.00
N VAL A 92 6.22 11.58 8.29
CA VAL A 92 7.40 10.88 8.79
C VAL A 92 8.52 11.88 9.08
N ASN A 93 9.10 11.83 10.29
CA ASN A 93 10.39 12.46 10.55
C ASN A 93 11.49 11.49 10.13
N GLN A 94 11.87 11.55 8.86
CA GLN A 94 12.96 10.73 8.33
C GLN A 94 14.30 11.32 8.73
N ASP A 95 15.19 10.46 9.21
CA ASP A 95 16.56 10.83 9.44
C ASP A 95 17.34 10.84 8.13
N GLU A 96 17.49 12.02 7.54
CA GLU A 96 18.19 12.21 6.27
C GLU A 96 19.70 11.97 6.39
N SER A 97 20.29 11.99 7.59
CA SER A 97 21.74 11.76 7.79
C SER A 97 22.18 10.36 7.41
N VAL A 98 21.26 9.40 7.38
CA VAL A 98 21.52 8.01 6.95
C VAL A 98 20.92 7.67 5.61
N ALA A 99 20.17 8.58 5.00
CA ALA A 99 19.66 8.44 3.65
C ALA A 99 20.83 8.67 2.67
N GLY A 100 21.69 7.65 2.54
CA GLY A 100 22.96 7.78 1.84
C GLY A 100 22.82 8.00 0.33
N GLN A 101 23.77 8.75 -0.22
CA GLN A 101 24.00 8.89 -1.68
C GLN A 101 24.92 7.79 -2.26
N HIS A 102 25.61 7.01 -1.42
CA HIS A 102 26.50 5.92 -1.83
C HIS A 102 26.39 4.73 -0.86
N GLY A 103 26.03 3.54 -1.36
CA GLY A 103 25.86 2.31 -0.57
C GLY A 103 24.43 1.77 -0.54
N VAL A 104 24.12 0.89 0.40
CA VAL A 104 22.76 0.34 0.58
C VAL A 104 21.85 1.43 1.15
N TYR A 105 20.78 1.76 0.42
CA TYR A 105 19.79 2.75 0.85
C TYR A 105 19.24 2.40 2.24
N THR A 106 19.48 3.29 3.20
CA THR A 106 19.05 3.13 4.59
C THR A 106 17.98 4.16 4.93
N TYR A 107 16.80 3.66 5.31
CA TYR A 107 15.66 4.49 5.70
C TYR A 107 15.46 4.38 7.21
N ARG A 108 15.71 5.46 7.95
CA ARG A 108 15.57 5.50 9.42
C ARG A 108 14.51 6.50 9.82
N ILE A 109 13.57 6.03 10.64
CA ILE A 109 12.46 6.83 11.16
C ILE A 109 12.23 6.46 12.63
N GLN A 110 11.73 7.41 13.42
CA GLN A 110 11.40 7.19 14.82
C GLN A 110 9.89 7.08 15.02
N GLY A 111 9.45 6.11 15.82
CA GLY A 111 8.04 5.92 16.16
C GLY A 111 7.43 4.63 15.61
N ALA A 112 6.14 4.42 15.91
CA ALA A 112 5.40 3.31 15.32
C ALA A 112 5.06 3.65 13.86
N MET A 113 5.44 2.78 12.94
CA MET A 113 5.09 2.93 11.52
C MET A 113 3.63 2.59 11.27
N GLY A 114 3.04 3.24 10.27
CA GLY A 114 1.67 3.02 9.85
C GLY A 114 1.36 3.68 8.51
N HIS A 115 0.14 3.49 8.04
CA HIS A 115 -0.38 4.17 6.86
C HIS A 115 -1.20 5.39 7.29
N TYR A 116 -0.88 6.55 6.75
CA TYR A 116 -1.65 7.76 6.96
C TYR A 116 -2.58 7.99 5.78
N LEU A 117 -3.88 7.89 6.05
CA LEU A 117 -4.91 8.30 5.11
C LEU A 117 -5.45 9.65 5.63
N GLY A 118 -4.93 10.74 5.07
CA GLY A 118 -5.29 12.10 5.46
C GLY A 118 -6.73 12.47 5.08
N SER A 119 -6.96 13.78 4.96
CA SER A 119 -8.19 14.34 4.38
C SER A 119 -8.40 13.79 2.96
N LEU A 120 -9.62 13.38 2.64
CA LEU A 120 -9.96 12.93 1.28
C LEU A 120 -10.23 14.09 0.33
N LEU A 121 -10.44 15.29 0.87
CA LEU A 121 -10.56 16.52 0.09
C LEU A 121 -9.21 17.26 0.02
N PRO A 122 -8.88 17.88 -1.12
CA PRO A 122 -7.73 18.78 -1.20
C PRO A 122 -7.88 19.92 -0.20
N ARG A 123 -6.78 20.26 0.48
CA ARG A 123 -6.75 21.44 1.34
C ARG A 123 -6.52 22.67 0.50
N ILE A 124 -7.06 23.79 0.94
CA ILE A 124 -6.68 25.11 0.45
C ILE A 124 -5.36 25.50 1.14
N ASP A 125 -4.38 25.89 0.32
CA ASP A 125 -3.12 26.44 0.79
C ASP A 125 -3.36 27.82 1.40
N ARG A 126 -2.87 28.03 2.62
CA ARG A 126 -3.18 29.25 3.40
C ARG A 126 -2.47 30.50 2.90
N PHE A 127 -1.43 30.35 2.09
CA PHE A 127 -0.63 31.47 1.60
C PHE A 127 -1.07 31.90 0.21
N THR A 128 -1.47 30.93 -0.62
CA THR A 128 -1.88 31.15 -2.01
C THR A 128 -3.39 31.19 -2.19
N ASP A 129 -4.17 30.72 -1.21
CA ASP A 129 -5.62 30.51 -1.28
C ASP A 129 -6.06 29.54 -2.40
N GLU A 130 -5.12 28.75 -2.90
CA GLU A 130 -5.34 27.78 -3.98
C GLU A 130 -5.41 26.34 -3.45
N PRO A 131 -6.15 25.43 -4.11
CA PRO A 131 -6.15 24.02 -3.75
C PRO A 131 -4.76 23.39 -3.93
N VAL A 132 -4.25 22.75 -2.88
CA VAL A 132 -3.03 21.94 -2.96
C VAL A 132 -3.26 20.80 -3.95
N PRO A 133 -2.30 20.48 -4.85
CA PRO A 133 -2.42 19.37 -5.78
C PRO A 133 -2.82 18.06 -5.07
N PRO A 134 -3.91 17.40 -5.50
CA PRO A 134 -4.40 16.15 -4.94
C PRO A 134 -3.34 15.05 -4.96
N LYS A 135 -3.24 14.29 -3.87
CA LYS A 135 -2.30 13.16 -3.73
C LYS A 135 -3.00 11.92 -3.20
N PHE A 136 -2.43 10.75 -3.52
CA PHE A 136 -2.91 9.46 -3.04
C PHE A 136 -4.41 9.24 -3.32
N ALA A 137 -5.21 8.85 -2.32
CA ALA A 137 -6.66 8.66 -2.47
C ALA A 137 -7.41 9.90 -2.99
N GLN A 138 -6.92 11.12 -2.76
CA GLN A 138 -7.56 12.34 -3.23
C GLN A 138 -7.64 12.41 -4.76
N ILE A 139 -6.75 11.72 -5.48
CA ILE A 139 -6.77 11.65 -6.95
C ILE A 139 -8.08 11.03 -7.45
N TYR A 140 -8.58 10.01 -6.75
CA TYR A 140 -9.88 9.39 -7.07
C TYR A 140 -11.07 10.31 -6.79
N ILE A 141 -10.91 11.25 -5.86
CA ILE A 141 -11.96 12.19 -5.45
C ILE A 141 -12.06 13.38 -6.39
N VAL A 142 -10.92 13.90 -6.82
CA VAL A 142 -10.88 15.13 -7.60
C VAL A 142 -11.13 14.86 -9.08
N ASP A 143 -10.53 13.80 -9.63
CA ASP A 143 -10.56 13.55 -11.07
C ASP A 143 -11.56 12.41 -11.40
N PRO A 144 -12.73 12.72 -12.02
CA PRO A 144 -13.75 11.73 -12.40
C PRO A 144 -13.24 10.69 -13.38
N GLU A 145 -12.45 11.17 -14.33
CA GLU A 145 -12.12 10.43 -15.52
C GLU A 145 -10.80 9.69 -15.32
N MET A 146 -10.77 8.47 -15.84
CA MET A 146 -9.60 7.61 -15.79
C MET A 146 -8.35 8.31 -16.36
N GLN A 147 -8.53 9.04 -17.45
CA GLN A 147 -7.49 9.77 -18.18
C GLN A 147 -6.90 10.89 -17.34
N GLN A 148 -7.74 11.67 -16.67
CA GLN A 148 -7.30 12.77 -15.79
C GLN A 148 -6.51 12.22 -14.60
N ARG A 149 -6.97 11.09 -14.01
CA ARG A 149 -6.26 10.39 -12.93
C ARG A 149 -4.91 9.84 -13.36
N ALA A 150 -4.81 9.30 -14.57
CA ALA A 150 -3.54 8.84 -15.12
C ALA A 150 -2.57 10.00 -15.38
N GLU A 151 -3.05 11.09 -15.99
CA GLU A 151 -2.23 12.28 -16.26
C GLU A 151 -1.72 12.94 -14.98
N ARG A 152 -2.57 13.06 -13.95
CA ARG A 152 -2.13 13.57 -12.64
C ARG A 152 -1.02 12.72 -12.03
N ARG A 153 -1.12 11.39 -12.14
CA ARG A 153 -0.07 10.48 -11.64
C ARG A 153 1.22 10.59 -12.42
N ARG A 154 1.12 10.79 -13.74
CA ARG A 154 2.27 11.07 -14.59
C ARG A 154 3.00 12.34 -14.16
N GLY A 155 2.25 13.37 -13.76
CA GLY A 155 2.82 14.61 -13.20
C GLY A 155 3.62 14.42 -11.89
N ILE A 156 3.45 13.31 -11.17
CA ILE A 156 4.22 12.99 -9.95
C ILE A 156 5.61 12.45 -10.30
N PHE A 157 5.68 11.57 -11.31
CA PHE A 157 6.93 11.04 -11.87
C PHE A 157 6.86 11.07 -13.39
N ALA A 158 7.55 12.04 -14.00
CA ALA A 158 7.46 12.33 -15.43
C ALA A 158 7.86 11.14 -16.34
N ASP A 159 8.71 10.23 -15.85
CA ASP A 159 9.26 9.11 -16.61
C ASP A 159 8.31 7.91 -16.75
N LEU A 160 7.10 7.98 -16.16
CA LEU A 160 6.10 6.91 -16.26
C LEU A 160 5.38 6.94 -17.61
N GLU A 161 5.15 5.74 -18.16
CA GLU A 161 4.47 5.56 -19.43
C GLU A 161 2.95 5.73 -19.28
N SER A 162 2.35 6.59 -20.11
CA SER A 162 0.91 6.90 -20.07
C SER A 162 0.01 5.67 -20.31
N GLY A 163 0.38 4.80 -21.26
CA GLY A 163 -0.38 3.58 -21.55
C GLY A 163 -0.43 2.63 -20.34
N THR A 164 0.73 2.39 -19.72
CA THR A 164 0.81 1.59 -18.50
C THR A 164 0.02 2.21 -17.33
N LEU A 165 0.04 3.54 -17.18
CA LEU A 165 -0.78 4.22 -16.16
C LEU A 165 -2.29 4.00 -16.38
N LEU A 166 -2.76 4.08 -17.63
CA LEU A 166 -4.16 3.83 -17.97
C LEU A 166 -4.54 2.37 -17.72
N ASP A 167 -3.69 1.42 -18.12
CA ASP A 167 -3.91 -0.01 -17.88
C ASP A 167 -4.06 -0.31 -16.39
N ILE A 168 -3.17 0.25 -15.55
CA ILE A 168 -3.24 0.06 -14.10
C ILE A 168 -4.49 0.75 -13.54
N GLU A 169 -4.82 1.96 -13.98
CA GLU A 169 -6.03 2.65 -13.52
C GLU A 169 -7.31 1.86 -13.86
N GLN A 170 -7.38 1.27 -15.05
CA GLN A 170 -8.48 0.39 -15.44
C GLN A 170 -8.56 -0.83 -14.51
N MET A 171 -7.45 -1.54 -14.30
CA MET A 171 -7.41 -2.68 -13.38
C MET A 171 -7.81 -2.29 -11.94
N MET A 172 -7.42 -1.10 -11.49
CA MET A 172 -7.79 -0.58 -10.17
C MET A 172 -9.31 -0.35 -10.10
N ALA A 173 -9.92 0.28 -11.10
CA ALA A 173 -11.36 0.50 -11.12
C ALA A 173 -12.16 -0.81 -11.19
N GLU A 174 -11.68 -1.80 -11.95
CA GLU A 174 -12.39 -3.07 -12.17
C GLU A 174 -12.25 -4.05 -11.00
N HIS A 175 -11.07 -4.13 -10.39
CA HIS A 175 -10.74 -5.20 -9.44
C HIS A 175 -10.39 -4.73 -8.03
N ASN A 176 -10.00 -3.47 -7.83
CA ASN A 176 -9.60 -2.99 -6.51
C ASN A 176 -10.80 -2.45 -5.72
N PRO A 177 -11.21 -3.12 -4.63
CA PRO A 177 -12.39 -2.70 -3.86
C PRO A 177 -12.21 -1.32 -3.19
N PHE A 178 -10.98 -0.89 -2.92
CA PHE A 178 -10.72 0.44 -2.35
C PHE A 178 -10.86 1.53 -3.41
N ALA A 179 -10.33 1.31 -4.63
CA ALA A 179 -10.53 2.25 -5.74
C ALA A 179 -12.02 2.43 -6.02
N GLN A 180 -12.78 1.33 -6.10
CA GLN A 180 -14.23 1.33 -6.27
C GLN A 180 -14.95 2.12 -5.16
N GLN A 181 -14.53 1.96 -3.90
CA GLN A 181 -15.10 2.73 -2.79
C GLN A 181 -14.84 4.24 -2.94
N PHE A 182 -13.64 4.65 -3.32
CA PHE A 182 -13.33 6.06 -3.53
C PHE A 182 -14.09 6.65 -4.73
N LEU A 183 -14.19 5.90 -5.83
CA LEU A 183 -14.97 6.31 -7.01
C LEU A 183 -16.46 6.47 -6.67
N ASN A 184 -17.07 5.49 -6.01
CA ASN A 184 -18.47 5.56 -5.58
C ASN A 184 -18.72 6.71 -4.59
N TYR A 185 -17.78 6.94 -3.67
CA TYR A 185 -17.86 8.07 -2.75
C TYR A 185 -17.84 9.40 -3.51
N THR A 186 -17.02 9.50 -4.56
CA THR A 186 -16.91 10.69 -5.40
C THR A 186 -18.19 10.99 -6.16
N GLU A 187 -18.84 9.97 -6.72
CA GLU A 187 -20.14 10.12 -7.38
C GLU A 187 -21.18 10.70 -6.42
N LYS A 188 -21.26 10.15 -5.20
CA LYS A 188 -22.15 10.67 -4.15
C LYS A 188 -21.81 12.10 -3.75
N LEU A 189 -20.52 12.39 -3.56
CA LEU A 189 -20.04 13.74 -3.23
C LEU A 189 -20.49 14.78 -4.25
N ARG A 190 -20.45 14.43 -5.54
CA ARG A 190 -20.89 15.33 -6.62
C ARG A 190 -22.40 15.50 -6.64
N ALA A 191 -23.16 14.42 -6.44
CA ALA A 191 -24.61 14.51 -6.33
C ALA A 191 -25.03 15.40 -5.16
N ASP A 192 -24.42 15.21 -3.98
CA ASP A 192 -24.70 16.02 -2.79
C ASP A 192 -24.36 17.51 -3.02
N ARG A 193 -23.23 17.81 -3.69
CA ARG A 193 -22.88 19.18 -4.09
C ARG A 193 -23.89 19.80 -5.06
N ALA A 194 -24.36 19.03 -6.04
CA ALA A 194 -25.35 19.49 -7.00
C ALA A 194 -26.71 19.78 -6.33
N GLU A 195 -27.02 19.06 -5.24
CA GLU A 195 -28.20 19.28 -4.40
C GLU A 195 -28.00 20.38 -3.33
N GLY A 196 -26.82 21.02 -3.28
CA GLY A 196 -26.52 22.08 -2.31
C GLY A 196 -26.33 21.60 -0.87
N LYS A 197 -26.07 20.30 -0.66
CA LYS A 197 -25.78 19.75 0.67
C LYS A 197 -24.35 20.08 1.10
N ASP A 198 -24.17 20.22 2.40
CA ASP A 198 -22.84 20.39 2.97
C ASP A 198 -22.00 19.12 2.82
N VAL A 199 -20.73 19.29 2.49
CA VAL A 199 -19.82 18.19 2.14
C VAL A 199 -18.92 17.89 3.32
N VAL A 200 -19.06 16.68 3.86
CA VAL A 200 -18.23 16.22 4.99
C VAL A 200 -16.90 15.66 4.49
N ASP A 201 -15.79 16.21 4.98
CA ASP A 201 -14.47 15.64 4.77
C ASP A 201 -14.27 14.40 5.66
N LEU A 202 -13.97 13.25 5.05
CA LEU A 202 -13.66 12.03 5.78
C LEU A 202 -12.16 11.98 6.09
N VAL A 203 -11.81 12.03 7.38
CA VAL A 203 -10.42 11.93 7.85
C VAL A 203 -10.23 10.61 8.61
N TYR A 204 -9.41 9.71 8.08
CA TYR A 204 -9.12 8.43 8.72
C TYR A 204 -7.84 8.51 9.58
N ARG A 205 -7.99 8.55 10.90
CA ARG A 205 -6.84 8.46 11.82
C ARG A 205 -6.73 7.05 12.38
N LEU A 206 -5.59 6.40 12.16
CA LEU A 206 -5.22 5.20 12.90
C LEU A 206 -4.91 5.59 14.34
N HIS A 207 -5.82 5.29 15.26
CA HIS A 207 -5.59 5.46 16.69
C HIS A 207 -4.94 4.20 17.27
N GLU A 208 -3.76 4.38 17.86
CA GLU A 208 -3.18 3.35 18.74
C GLU A 208 -4.04 3.25 20.01
N LYS A 209 -4.53 2.04 20.32
CA LYS A 209 -5.17 1.80 21.62
C LYS A 209 -4.07 1.82 22.68
N LYS A 210 -4.14 2.77 23.63
CA LYS A 210 -3.35 2.75 24.88
C LYS A 210 -3.82 1.61 25.80
N SER A 211 -3.61 0.37 25.37
CA SER A 211 -3.78 -0.81 26.21
C SER A 211 -2.42 -1.48 26.34
N ASN A 212 -1.87 -1.33 27.54
CA ASN A 212 -0.74 -2.03 28.14
C ASN A 212 0.66 -1.64 27.64
N SER A 213 1.15 -0.52 28.18
CA SER A 213 2.56 -0.45 28.54
C SER A 213 2.85 -1.52 29.62
N VAL A 214 3.95 -2.24 29.44
CA VAL A 214 4.57 -3.22 30.37
C VAL A 214 3.93 -4.61 30.38
N HIS A 215 4.43 -5.51 29.52
CA HIS A 215 5.16 -6.71 29.95
C HIS A 215 5.55 -7.57 28.74
N THR A 216 6.85 -7.83 28.61
CA THR A 216 7.43 -8.95 27.87
C THR A 216 6.85 -10.27 28.40
N THR A 217 5.85 -10.85 27.73
CA THR A 217 5.61 -12.30 27.83
C THR A 217 4.96 -12.85 26.56
N TYR A 218 5.56 -13.92 26.04
CA TYR A 218 4.96 -14.86 25.12
C TYR A 218 3.59 -15.34 25.64
N GLN A 219 2.47 -14.99 24.99
CA GLN A 219 1.22 -15.74 25.13
C GLN A 219 0.22 -15.51 23.97
N ARG A 220 0.20 -16.52 23.09
CA ARG A 220 -0.94 -17.14 22.39
C ARG A 220 -2.33 -16.47 22.52
N CYS A 221 -2.80 -16.01 21.35
CA CYS A 221 -4.09 -16.31 20.72
C CYS A 221 -5.42 -15.87 21.40
N ARG A 222 -6.12 -14.90 20.78
CA ARG A 222 -7.46 -15.11 20.18
C ARG A 222 -8.03 -13.84 19.53
N LYS A 223 -8.55 -14.04 18.30
CA LYS A 223 -9.65 -13.34 17.59
C LYS A 223 -9.64 -11.80 17.59
N LEU A 224 -9.21 -11.25 16.45
CA LEU A 224 -10.05 -10.36 15.63
C LEU A 224 -9.36 -10.23 14.27
N VAL A 225 -9.96 -10.82 13.24
CA VAL A 225 -9.57 -10.64 11.85
C VAL A 225 -9.88 -9.18 11.50
N ARG A 226 -8.97 -8.29 11.88
CA ARG A 226 -8.89 -6.95 11.29
C ARG A 226 -8.45 -7.19 9.86
N ARG A 227 -9.36 -6.91 8.91
CA ARG A 227 -9.04 -6.75 7.49
C ARG A 227 -7.84 -5.82 7.40
N SER A 228 -6.67 -6.41 7.21
CA SER A 228 -5.41 -5.70 7.08
C SER A 228 -5.44 -5.04 5.70
N LEU A 229 -5.17 -3.75 5.67
CA LEU A 229 -4.80 -2.95 4.50
C LEU A 229 -3.51 -3.52 3.88
N LYS A 230 -3.58 -4.71 3.30
CA LYS A 230 -2.49 -5.35 2.58
C LYS A 230 -3.02 -5.94 1.29
N THR A 231 -3.38 -5.02 0.38
CA THR A 231 -3.34 -5.30 -1.05
C THR A 231 -2.86 -4.02 -1.71
N ALA A 232 -1.54 -3.84 -1.74
CA ALA A 232 -0.91 -3.09 -2.82
C ALA A 232 -0.90 -4.03 -4.03
N ILE A 233 -1.24 -3.48 -5.20
CA ILE A 233 -1.29 -4.08 -6.55
C ILE A 233 -0.72 -5.49 -6.65
#